data_AF-D0WBW8-F1
#
_entry.id   AF-D0WBW8-F1
#
_cell.length_a   1.000
_cell.length_b   1.000
_cell.length_c   1.000
_cell.angle_alpha   90.00
_cell.angle_beta   90.00
_cell.angle_gamma   90.00
#
_symmetry.space_group_name_H-M   'P 1'
#
loop_
_entity.id
_entity.type
_entity.pdbx_description
1 polymer ?
#
loop_
_entity_poly.entity_id
_entity_poly.type
_entity_poly.pdbx_seq_one_letter_code
_entity_poly.pdbx_strand_id
1 'polypeptide(L)'
;MSYDLSKRLVIGLASSALFDLSESDNIFRTEGAETYRQYQREKQNHPLKEGVAFPFIKKLLSINEINPNDPSIEVILLSKNNPDTGLQIMNPIEAYRLNIARASFLQDRNPHRCIKTLSIDL
;
A
#
# COMPACT_ATOMS: atom_id res chain seq x y z
N MET A 1 11.78 6.63 21.28
CA MET A 1 12.78 5.63 20.88
C MET A 1 12.84 5.60 19.37
N SER A 2 14.04 5.56 18.78
CA SER A 2 14.21 5.38 17.34
C SER A 2 13.62 4.04 16.91
N TYR A 3 12.83 4.03 15.84
CA TYR A 3 12.27 2.81 15.28
C TYR A 3 13.41 1.99 14.65
N ASP A 4 13.80 0.88 15.28
CA ASP A 4 14.91 0.04 14.82
C ASP A 4 14.41 -0.99 13.80
N LEU A 5 14.87 -0.84 12.56
CA LEU A 5 14.54 -1.72 11.43
C LEU A 5 15.59 -2.81 11.21
N SER A 6 16.73 -2.78 11.91
CA SER A 6 17.88 -3.66 11.63
C SER A 6 17.60 -5.16 11.80
N LYS A 7 16.52 -5.51 12.51
CA LYS A 7 16.09 -6.89 12.77
C LYS A 7 14.80 -7.27 12.02
N ARG A 8 14.32 -6.41 11.13
CA ARG A 8 13.04 -6.59 10.42
C ARG A 8 13.28 -6.79 8.95
N LEU A 9 12.51 -7.69 8.35
CA LEU A 9 12.38 -7.79 6.89
C LEU A 9 11.38 -6.74 6.43
N VAL A 10 11.86 -5.72 5.72
CA VAL A 10 11.05 -4.60 5.23
C VAL A 10 10.73 -4.79 3.76
N ILE A 11 9.44 -4.87 3.43
CA ILE A 11 8.96 -5.20 2.08
C ILE A 11 8.19 -4.01 1.51
N GLY A 12 8.64 -3.52 0.36
CA GLY A 12 7.94 -2.51 -0.43
C GLY A 12 6.87 -3.16 -1.30
N LEU A 13 5.61 -2.81 -1.09
CA LEU A 13 4.49 -3.37 -1.84
C LEU A 13 3.73 -2.30 -2.62
N ALA A 14 3.59 -2.49 -3.93
CA ALA A 14 2.74 -1.62 -4.74
C ALA A 14 1.26 -1.73 -4.31
N SER A 15 0.55 -0.60 -4.19
CA SER A 15 -0.87 -0.62 -3.82
C SER A 15 -1.74 -1.44 -4.78
N SER A 16 -1.41 -1.44 -6.08
CA SER A 16 -2.08 -2.24 -7.11
C SER A 16 -1.78 -3.74 -7.06
N ALA A 17 -0.73 -4.15 -6.33
CA ALA A 17 -0.48 -5.56 -6.06
C ALA A 17 -1.31 -6.03 -4.86
N LEU A 18 -1.51 -5.17 -3.86
CA LEU A 18 -2.32 -5.48 -2.68
C LEU A 18 -3.82 -5.46 -2.96
N PHE A 19 -4.28 -4.51 -3.78
CA PHE A 19 -5.69 -4.33 -4.12
C PHE A 19 -5.90 -4.25 -5.62
N ASP A 20 -7.08 -4.67 -6.07
CA ASP A 20 -7.50 -4.50 -7.45
C ASP A 20 -7.79 -3.02 -7.73
N LEU A 21 -6.91 -2.41 -8.53
CA LEU A 21 -7.00 -1.03 -9.02
C LEU A 21 -7.13 -0.98 -10.54
N SER A 22 -7.48 -2.09 -11.19
CA SER A 22 -7.52 -2.22 -12.65
C SER A 22 -8.47 -1.21 -13.32
N GLU A 23 -9.64 -0.97 -12.73
CA GLU A 23 -10.62 0.01 -13.24
C GLU A 23 -10.05 1.44 -13.20
N SER A 24 -9.38 1.81 -12.10
CA SER A 24 -8.75 3.12 -11.95
C SER A 24 -7.58 3.31 -12.93
N ASP A 25 -6.77 2.26 -13.15
CA ASP A 25 -5.68 2.28 -14.13
C ASP A 25 -6.21 2.39 -15.57
N ASN A 26 -7.33 1.72 -15.88
CA ASN A 26 -7.97 1.81 -17.18
C ASN A 26 -8.45 3.24 -17.46
N ILE A 27 -9.19 3.86 -16.54
CA ILE A 27 -9.68 5.24 -16.67
C ILE A 27 -8.52 6.21 -16.87
N PHE A 28 -7.43 6.06 -16.11
CA PHE A 28 -6.25 6.89 -16.28
C PHE A 28 -5.67 6.79 -17.72
N ARG A 29 -5.58 5.57 -18.26
CA ARG A 29 -5.04 5.32 -19.60
C ARG A 29 -5.96 5.75 -20.72
N THR A 30 -7.28 5.60 -20.57
CA THR A 30 -8.25 5.85 -21.64
C THR A 30 -8.83 7.26 -21.62
N GLU A 31 -8.99 7.86 -20.43
CA GLU A 31 -9.72 9.12 -20.24
C GLU A 31 -8.85 10.23 -19.64
N GLY A 32 -7.64 9.90 -19.17
CA GLY A 32 -6.64 10.87 -18.71
C GLY A 32 -6.79 11.30 -17.25
N ALA A 33 -5.86 12.17 -16.83
CA ALA A 33 -5.62 12.50 -15.42
C ALA A 33 -6.74 13.32 -14.74
N GLU A 34 -7.54 14.09 -15.48
CA GLU A 34 -8.67 14.85 -14.91
C GLU A 34 -9.82 13.91 -14.52
N THR A 35 -10.28 13.08 -15.46
CA THR A 35 -11.36 12.11 -15.21
C THR A 35 -10.98 11.11 -14.14
N TYR A 36 -9.73 10.62 -14.17
CA TYR A 36 -9.19 9.78 -13.12
C TYR A 36 -9.28 10.42 -11.72
N ARG A 37 -8.93 11.70 -11.58
CA ARG A 37 -9.02 12.42 -10.29
C ARG A 37 -10.45 12.60 -9.80
N GLN A 38 -11.41 12.76 -10.71
CA GLN A 38 -12.83 12.80 -10.35
C GLN A 38 -13.30 11.42 -9.88
N TYR A 39 -13.00 10.38 -10.66
CA TYR A 39 -13.32 8.99 -10.33
C TYR A 39 -12.78 8.58 -8.95
N GLN A 40 -11.53 8.93 -8.64
CA GLN A 40 -10.94 8.62 -7.32
C GLN A 40 -11.66 9.32 -6.17
N ARG A 41 -12.12 10.56 -6.35
CA ARG A 41 -12.89 11.28 -5.32
C ARG A 41 -14.24 10.62 -5.08
N GLU A 42 -14.95 10.25 -6.14
CA GLU A 42 -16.25 9.57 -6.03
C GLU A 42 -16.14 8.16 -5.42
N LYS A 43 -15.04 7.46 -5.72
CA LYS A 43 -14.79 6.08 -5.27
C LYS A 43 -13.98 5.98 -3.96
N GLN A 44 -13.66 7.09 -3.30
CA GLN A 44 -12.80 7.11 -2.11
C GLN A 44 -13.30 6.21 -0.97
N ASN A 45 -14.61 6.09 -0.81
CA ASN A 45 -15.24 5.26 0.24
C ASN A 45 -15.69 3.89 -0.26
N HIS A 46 -15.40 3.54 -1.52
CA HIS A 46 -15.75 2.22 -2.05
C HIS A 46 -14.69 1.20 -1.63
N PRO A 47 -15.09 0.04 -1.10
CA PRO A 47 -14.15 -1.01 -0.73
C PRO A 47 -13.41 -1.54 -1.97
N LEU A 48 -12.10 -1.69 -1.86
CA LEU A 48 -11.28 -2.32 -2.89
C LEU A 48 -11.31 -3.83 -2.74
N LYS A 49 -11.32 -4.54 -3.88
CA LYS A 49 -11.18 -5.99 -3.91
C LYS A 49 -9.72 -6.38 -3.67
N GLU A 50 -9.53 -7.61 -3.19
CA GLU A 50 -8.21 -8.19 -2.99
C GLU A 50 -7.43 -8.27 -4.32
N GLY A 51 -6.19 -7.79 -4.29
CA GLY A 51 -5.26 -7.89 -5.42
C GLY A 51 -4.47 -9.20 -5.39
N VAL A 52 -3.66 -9.40 -6.42
CA VAL A 52 -2.90 -10.65 -6.63
C VAL A 52 -1.96 -11.01 -5.47
N ALA A 53 -1.37 -10.01 -4.80
CA ALA A 53 -0.43 -10.23 -3.70
C ALA A 53 -1.11 -10.31 -2.32
N PHE A 54 -2.41 -9.99 -2.24
CA PHE A 54 -3.15 -9.94 -0.98
C PHE A 54 -3.02 -11.21 -0.11
N PRO A 55 -3.30 -12.43 -0.62
CA PRO A 55 -3.23 -13.63 0.22
C PRO A 55 -1.81 -13.92 0.72
N PHE A 56 -0.81 -13.60 -0.10
CA PHE A 56 0.60 -13.75 0.28
C PHE A 56 0.97 -12.78 1.40
N ILE A 57 0.63 -11.50 1.25
CA ILE A 57 0.94 -10.46 2.23
C ILE A 57 0.21 -10.68 3.55
N LYS A 58 -1.05 -11.10 3.50
CA LYS A 58 -1.82 -11.47 4.70
C LYS A 58 -1.14 -12.60 5.48
N LYS A 59 -0.72 -13.66 4.78
CA LYS A 59 -0.03 -14.81 5.40
C LYS A 59 1.37 -14.45 5.89
N LEU A 60 2.03 -13.51 5.22
CA LEU A 60 3.34 -13.04 5.64
C LEU A 60 3.22 -12.20 6.92
N LEU A 61 2.26 -11.27 6.97
CA LEU A 61 2.01 -10.45 8.15
C LEU A 61 1.55 -11.27 9.36
N SER A 62 0.89 -12.42 9.17
CA SER A 62 0.51 -13.29 10.29
C SER A 62 1.71 -13.91 11.03
N ILE A 63 2.92 -13.90 10.44
CA ILE A 63 4.15 -14.32 11.15
C ILE A 63 4.43 -13.41 12.35
N ASN A 64 4.03 -12.14 12.28
CA ASN A 64 4.19 -11.21 13.40
C ASN A 64 3.34 -11.58 14.63
N GLU A 65 2.36 -12.47 14.50
CA GLU A 65 1.58 -12.99 15.63
C GLU A 65 2.42 -13.86 16.58
N ILE A 66 3.58 -14.37 16.12
CA ILE A 66 4.52 -15.15 16.95
C ILE A 66 5.13 -14.28 18.06
N ASN A 67 5.45 -13.02 17.75
CA ASN A 67 5.93 -12.05 18.72
C ASN A 67 5.33 -10.66 18.45
N PRO A 68 4.11 -10.39 18.95
CA PRO A 68 3.41 -9.13 18.66
C PRO A 68 4.13 -7.87 19.14
N ASN A 69 5.00 -8.01 20.15
CA ASN A 69 5.76 -6.90 20.73
C ASN A 69 7.04 -6.59 19.94
N ASP A 70 7.51 -7.53 19.10
CA ASP A 70 8.69 -7.35 18.25
C ASP A 70 8.46 -8.01 16.87
N PRO A 71 7.61 -7.38 16.03
CA PRO A 71 7.27 -7.94 14.72
C PRO A 71 8.50 -7.96 13.82
N SER A 72 8.77 -9.14 13.23
CA SER A 72 9.94 -9.35 12.36
C SER A 72 9.70 -8.94 10.92
N ILE A 73 8.45 -8.73 10.51
CA ILE A 73 8.10 -8.37 9.13
C ILE A 73 7.37 -7.05 9.10
N GLU A 74 7.79 -6.18 8.19
CA GLU A 74 7.14 -4.91 7.96
C GLU A 74 6.84 -4.73 6.49
N VAL A 75 5.56 -4.47 6.18
CA VAL A 75 5.13 -4.16 4.83
C VAL A 75 4.90 -2.67 4.74
N ILE A 76 5.53 -2.04 3.75
CA ILE A 76 5.37 -0.63 3.42
C ILE A 76 4.65 -0.54 2.10
N LEU A 77 3.49 0.12 2.10
CA LEU A 77 2.77 0.33 0.86
C LEU A 77 3.37 1.49 0.06
N LEU A 78 3.63 1.27 -1.22
CA LEU A 78 4.06 2.27 -2.17
C LEU A 78 2.94 2.50 -3.17
N SER A 79 2.37 3.70 -3.18
CA SER A 79 1.29 4.07 -4.09
C SER A 79 1.69 5.25 -4.94
N LYS A 80 1.39 5.20 -6.24
CA LYS A 80 1.52 6.36 -7.13
C LYS A 80 0.36 7.35 -6.95
N ASN A 81 -0.70 6.96 -6.24
CA ASN A 81 -1.86 7.80 -6.04
C ASN A 81 -1.53 9.07 -5.24
N ASN A 82 -2.41 10.07 -5.34
CA ASN A 82 -2.30 11.28 -4.53
C ASN A 82 -2.63 10.95 -3.05
N PRO A 83 -1.88 11.43 -2.05
CA PRO A 83 -2.26 11.33 -0.63
C PRO A 83 -3.71 11.71 -0.35
N ASP A 84 -4.31 12.68 -1.06
CA ASP A 84 -5.73 13.06 -0.91
C ASP A 84 -6.68 11.88 -1.19
N THR A 85 -6.26 10.96 -2.05
CA THR A 85 -6.99 9.74 -2.44
C THR A 85 -6.49 8.51 -1.68
N GLY A 86 -5.53 8.67 -0.77
CA GLY A 86 -4.91 7.59 -0.02
C GLY A 86 -5.90 6.83 0.88
N LEU A 87 -6.98 7.48 1.32
CA LEU A 87 -8.04 6.84 2.10
C LEU A 87 -8.69 5.66 1.37
N GLN A 88 -8.80 5.71 0.04
CA GLN A 88 -9.34 4.60 -0.75
C GLN A 88 -8.55 3.30 -0.55
N ILE A 89 -7.25 3.43 -0.25
CA ILE A 89 -6.34 2.32 -0.01
C ILE A 89 -6.22 2.01 1.49
N MET A 90 -6.21 3.03 2.36
CA MET A 90 -6.07 2.82 3.80
C MET A 90 -7.33 2.22 4.43
N ASN A 91 -8.53 2.60 3.99
CA ASN A 91 -9.80 2.06 4.50
C ASN A 91 -9.89 0.52 4.37
N PRO A 92 -9.62 -0.10 3.20
CA PRO A 92 -9.63 -1.55 3.10
C PRO A 92 -8.48 -2.19 3.91
N ILE A 93 -7.30 -1.58 4.03
CA ILE A 93 -6.23 -2.10 4.91
C ILE A 93 -6.73 -2.28 6.35
N GLU A 94 -7.42 -1.26 6.87
CA GLU A 94 -8.02 -1.31 8.19
C GLU A 94 -9.15 -2.35 8.28
N ALA A 95 -10.07 -2.36 7.30
CA ALA A 95 -11.17 -3.32 7.25
C ALA A 95 -10.70 -4.79 7.20
N TYR A 96 -9.62 -5.06 6.46
CA TYR A 96 -8.98 -6.37 6.36
C TYR A 96 -8.04 -6.68 7.53
N ARG A 97 -7.85 -5.73 8.46
CA ARG A 97 -6.95 -5.84 9.62
C ARG A 97 -5.52 -6.21 9.24
N LEU A 98 -5.03 -5.67 8.13
CA LEU A 98 -3.65 -5.83 7.73
C LEU A 98 -2.78 -4.89 8.56
N ASN A 99 -1.82 -5.43 9.31
CA ASN A 99 -0.90 -4.66 10.15
C ASN A 99 0.18 -3.94 9.30
N ILE A 100 -0.25 -3.07 8.40
CA ILE A 100 0.60 -2.25 7.54
C ILE A 100 0.77 -0.90 8.20
N ALA A 101 1.93 -0.69 8.83
CA ALA A 101 2.19 0.49 9.66
C ALA A 101 2.56 1.74 8.83
N ARG A 102 3.03 1.57 7.59
CA ARG A 102 3.53 2.67 6.75
C ARG A 102 3.02 2.57 5.32
N ALA A 103 2.68 3.73 4.77
CA ALA A 103 2.37 3.92 3.36
C ALA A 103 3.06 5.19 2.84
N SER A 104 3.49 5.17 1.58
CA SER A 104 4.08 6.29 0.88
C SER A 104 3.30 6.56 -0.41
N PHE A 105 2.70 7.75 -0.49
CA PHE A 105 1.93 8.22 -1.65
C PHE A 105 2.79 9.18 -2.46
N LEU A 106 3.08 8.79 -3.71
CA LEU A 106 4.15 9.38 -4.50
C LEU A 106 3.69 10.40 -5.53
N GLN A 107 2.38 10.55 -5.78
CA GLN A 107 1.84 11.43 -6.83
C GLN A 107 2.58 11.23 -8.17
N ASP A 108 2.53 10.00 -8.69
CA ASP A 108 3.18 9.57 -9.94
C ASP A 108 4.72 9.63 -9.97
N ARG A 109 5.37 10.01 -8.86
CA ARG A 109 6.84 9.98 -8.75
C ARG A 109 7.37 8.55 -8.70
N ASN A 110 8.63 8.41 -9.08
CA ASN A 110 9.31 7.12 -9.10
C ASN A 110 9.50 6.57 -7.66
N PRO A 111 9.03 5.34 -7.36
CA PRO A 111 9.16 4.71 -6.05
C PRO A 111 10.58 4.36 -5.62
N HIS A 112 11.56 4.29 -6.54
CA HIS A 112 12.94 3.95 -6.21
C HIS A 112 13.56 4.86 -5.15
N ARG A 113 13.14 6.13 -5.08
CA ARG A 113 13.62 7.07 -4.08
C ARG A 113 13.18 6.72 -2.65
N CYS A 114 12.07 5.99 -2.51
CA CYS A 114 11.55 5.55 -1.23
C CYS A 114 12.25 4.29 -0.71
N ILE A 115 12.83 3.46 -1.57
CA ILE A 115 13.50 2.21 -1.18
C ILE A 115 14.57 2.47 -0.11
N LYS A 116 15.54 3.34 -0.42
CA LYS A 116 16.62 3.68 0.52
C LYS A 116 16.12 4.45 1.75
N THR A 117 15.17 5.35 1.55
CA THR A 117 14.65 6.22 2.63
C THR A 117 13.84 5.43 3.66
N LEU A 118 13.15 4.38 3.21
CA LEU A 118 12.26 3.57 4.05
C LEU A 118 12.92 2.28 4.54
N SER A 119 14.19 2.05 4.19
CA SER A 119 14.97 0.84 4.50
C SER A 119 14.30 -0.42 3.96
N ILE A 120 13.79 -0.38 2.73
CA ILE A 120 13.15 -1.53 2.08
C ILE A 120 14.24 -2.51 1.62
N ASP A 121 14.09 -3.79 2.01
CA ASP A 121 14.96 -4.89 1.61
C ASP A 121 14.53 -5.54 0.29
N LEU A 122 13.22 -5.54 0.00
CA LEU A 122 12.61 -6.16 -1.18
C LEU A 122 11.53 -5.29 -1.82
#